data_AF-A0A485BDF5-F1
#
_entry.id   AF-A0A485BDF5-F1
#
_cell.length_a   1.000
_cell.length_b   1.000
_cell.length_c   1.000
_cell.angle_alpha   90.00
_cell.angle_beta   90.00
_cell.angle_gamma   90.00
#
_symmetry.space_group_name_H-M   'P 1'
#
loop_
_entity.id
_entity.type
_entity.pdbx_description
1 polymer ?
#
loop_
_entity_poly.entity_id
_entity_poly.type
_entity_poly.pdbx_seq_one_letter_code
_entity_poly.pdbx_strand_id
1 'polypeptide(L)'
;MKMIVIADDFTGSNDTGVQLAKKGARTEVMLSTSQKPSRRADVLIINTESRAVSAELAAKAVRRALAPWCETIAPPLVYKKN
;
A
#
# COMPACT_ATOMS: atom_id res chain seq x y z
N MET A 1 7.04 8.74 6.02
CA MET A 1 6.81 7.53 5.23
C MET A 1 8.13 7.01 4.70
N LYS A 2 8.46 5.73 4.91
CA LYS A 2 9.69 5.10 4.40
C LYS A 2 9.39 4.06 3.30
N MET A 3 8.27 3.37 3.41
CA MET A 3 7.88 2.30 2.49
C MET A 3 6.37 2.35 2.18
N ILE A 4 6.02 1.94 0.97
CA ILE A 4 4.66 1.61 0.56
C ILE A 4 4.61 0.13 0.18
N VAL A 5 3.64 -0.60 0.74
CA VAL A 5 3.30 -1.95 0.34
C VAL A 5 2.05 -1.89 -0.53
N ILE A 6 2.09 -2.49 -1.71
CA ILE A 6 0.92 -2.67 -2.58
C ILE A 6 0.47 -4.11 -2.47
N ALA A 7 -0.75 -4.33 -1.97
CA ALA A 7 -1.39 -5.64 -1.86
C ALA A 7 -2.60 -5.73 -2.80
N ASP A 8 -2.82 -6.91 -3.36
CA ASP A 8 -3.94 -7.22 -4.26
C ASP A 8 -5.20 -7.70 -3.53
N ASP A 9 -5.08 -8.09 -2.26
CA ASP A 9 -6.19 -8.59 -1.43
C ASP A 9 -6.24 -8.04 0.01
N PHE A 10 -7.40 -8.26 0.64
CA PHE A 10 -7.67 -7.83 2.01
C PHE A 10 -6.83 -8.60 3.05
N THR A 11 -6.67 -9.91 2.88
CA THR A 11 -5.96 -10.73 3.87
C THR A 11 -4.45 -10.48 3.84
N GLY A 12 -3.84 -10.41 2.66
CA GLY A 12 -2.41 -10.16 2.51
C GLY A 12 -2.00 -8.75 2.93
N SER A 13 -2.85 -7.74 2.71
CA SER A 13 -2.61 -6.38 3.23
C SER A 13 -2.56 -6.36 4.77
N ASN A 14 -3.54 -6.96 5.44
CA ASN A 14 -3.61 -6.98 6.90
C ASN A 14 -2.53 -7.86 7.55
N ASP A 15 -2.25 -9.05 7.03
CA ASP A 15 -1.16 -9.90 7.53
C ASP A 15 0.17 -9.15 7.43
N THR A 16 0.48 -8.55 6.28
CA THR A 16 1.71 -7.74 6.11
C THR A 16 1.78 -6.60 7.12
N GLY A 17 0.66 -5.91 7.37
CA GLY A 17 0.57 -4.87 8.40
C GLY A 17 0.89 -5.40 9.79
N VAL A 18 0.29 -6.52 10.20
CA VAL A 18 0.56 -7.16 11.49
C VAL A 18 2.03 -7.58 11.62
N GLN A 19 2.62 -8.19 10.59
CA GLN A 19 4.02 -8.62 10.64
C GLN A 19 4.99 -7.44 10.80
N LEU A 20 4.76 -6.35 10.06
CA LEU A 20 5.58 -5.14 10.14
C LEU A 20 5.40 -4.42 11.48
N ALA A 21 4.16 -4.34 11.99
CA ALA A 21 3.87 -3.78 13.31
C ALA A 21 4.59 -4.55 14.43
N LYS A 22 4.59 -5.89 14.36
CA LYS A 22 5.34 -6.76 15.30
C LYS A 22 6.86 -6.51 15.28
N LYS A 23 7.40 -5.95 14.20
CA LYS A 23 8.80 -5.53 14.08
C LYS A 23 9.04 -4.07 14.49
N GLY A 24 8.02 -3.39 15.02
CA GLY A 24 8.12 -2.03 15.56
C GLY A 24 7.82 -0.92 14.55
N ALA A 25 7.40 -1.24 13.32
CA ALA A 25 7.03 -0.22 12.34
C ALA A 25 5.64 0.36 12.66
N ARG A 26 5.47 1.68 12.53
CA ARG A 26 4.14 2.31 12.55
C ARG A 26 3.48 2.07 11.20
N THR A 27 2.62 1.06 11.13
CA THR A 27 1.96 0.60 9.90
C THR A 27 0.52 1.11 9.83
N GLU A 28 0.10 1.54 8.65
CA GLU A 28 -1.32 1.80 8.36
C GLU A 28 -1.75 1.02 7.12
N VAL A 29 -2.96 0.45 7.16
CA VAL A 29 -3.59 -0.23 6.03
C VAL A 29 -4.70 0.66 5.48
N MET A 30 -4.56 1.07 4.22
CA MET A 30 -5.60 1.75 3.45
C MET A 30 -6.37 0.73 2.61
N LEU A 31 -7.68 0.69 2.84
CA LEU A 31 -8.65 -0.10 2.09
C LEU A 31 -9.27 0.69 0.92
N SER A 32 -9.12 2.03 0.94
CA SER A 32 -9.58 2.91 -0.11
C SER A 32 -8.59 4.04 -0.36
N THR A 33 -8.41 4.42 -1.62
CA THR A 33 -7.60 5.59 -2.02
C THR A 33 -8.20 6.93 -1.55
N SER A 34 -9.43 6.95 -1.03
CA SER A 34 -10.02 8.15 -0.41
C SER A 34 -9.52 8.41 1.00
N GLN A 35 -8.90 7.42 1.65
CA GLN A 35 -8.34 7.59 2.99
C GLN A 35 -7.07 8.44 2.93
N LYS A 36 -6.89 9.29 3.95
CA LYS A 36 -5.65 10.05 4.12
C LYS A 36 -4.79 9.33 5.16
N PRO A 37 -3.63 8.79 4.79
CA PRO A 37 -2.75 8.14 5.76
C PRO A 37 -2.13 9.17 6.69
N SER A 38 -1.82 8.77 7.92
CA SER A 38 -1.12 9.61 8.88
C SER A 38 0.27 9.97 8.39
N ARG A 39 0.68 11.22 8.64
CA ARG A 39 2.06 11.67 8.40
C ARG A 39 3.08 10.91 9.26
N ARG A 40 2.63 10.22 10.32
CA ARG A 40 3.48 9.47 11.25
C ARG A 40 3.72 8.02 10.82
N ALA A 41 3.06 7.52 9.77
CA ALA A 41 3.27 6.16 9.29
C ALA A 41 4.69 5.97 8.75
N ASP A 42 5.35 4.90 9.19
CA ASP A 42 6.62 4.43 8.63
C ASP A 42 6.36 3.61 7.37
N VAL A 43 5.33 2.76 7.41
CA VAL A 43 4.89 1.93 6.28
C VAL A 43 3.40 2.15 6.02
N LEU A 44 3.07 2.42 4.76
CA LEU A 44 1.70 2.46 4.28
C LEU A 44 1.42 1.23 3.43
N ILE A 45 0.40 0.46 3.77
CA ILE A 45 -0.06 -0.66 2.96
C ILE A 45 -1.34 -0.23 2.25
N ILE A 46 -1.38 -0.36 0.93
CA ILE A 46 -2.54 -0.03 0.11
C ILE A 46 -3.10 -1.32 -0.47
N ASN A 47 -4.31 -1.67 -0.06
CA ASN A 47 -5.09 -2.74 -0.68
C ASN A 47 -5.72 -2.19 -1.97
N THR A 48 -5.52 -2.90 -3.07
CA THR A 48 -6.07 -2.54 -4.38
C THR A 48 -7.29 -3.37 -4.78
N GLU A 49 -7.66 -4.39 -4.00
CA GLU A 49 -8.72 -5.36 -4.27
C GLU A 49 -8.71 -5.87 -5.73
N SER A 50 -7.50 -6.12 -6.24
CA SER A 50 -7.27 -6.35 -7.66
C SER A 50 -7.05 -7.82 -8.02
N ARG A 51 -7.03 -8.74 -7.05
CA ARG A 51 -6.78 -10.17 -7.30
C ARG A 51 -7.74 -10.80 -8.32
N ALA A 52 -9.01 -10.43 -8.27
CA ALA A 52 -10.08 -11.03 -9.06
C ALA A 52 -10.45 -10.25 -10.33
N VAL A 53 -9.74 -9.16 -10.64
CA VAL A 53 -10.04 -8.33 -11.82
C VAL A 53 -9.07 -8.60 -12.97
N SER A 54 -9.35 -8.07 -14.15
CA SER A 54 -8.45 -8.21 -15.29
C SER A 54 -7.08 -7.56 -15.03
N ALA A 55 -6.04 -8.05 -15.70
CA ALA A 55 -4.69 -7.50 -15.59
C ALA A 55 -4.64 -5.99 -15.88
N GLU A 56 -5.45 -5.51 -16.83
CA GLU A 56 -5.57 -4.10 -17.16
C GLU A 56 -6.17 -3.28 -16.01
N LEU A 57 -7.26 -3.77 -15.40
CA LEU A 57 -7.88 -3.11 -14.24
C LEU A 57 -6.96 -3.14 -13.03
N ALA A 58 -6.25 -4.24 -12.79
CA ALA A 58 -5.26 -4.34 -11.72
C ALA A 58 -4.11 -3.35 -11.92
N ALA A 59 -3.57 -3.25 -13.14
CA ALA A 59 -2.53 -2.28 -13.46
C ALA A 59 -3.00 -0.83 -13.25
N LYS A 60 -4.24 -0.52 -13.64
CA LYS A 60 -4.86 0.80 -13.41
C LYS A 60 -5.01 1.09 -11.91
N ALA A 61 -5.46 0.11 -11.11
CA ALA A 61 -5.61 0.25 -9.67
C ALA A 61 -4.26 0.53 -8.98
N VAL A 62 -3.21 -0.22 -9.33
CA VAL A 62 -1.85 -0.02 -8.80
C VAL A 62 -1.30 1.35 -9.19
N ARG A 63 -1.44 1.77 -10.46
CA ARG A 63 -0.99 3.11 -10.91
C ARG A 63 -1.70 4.21 -10.14
N ARG A 64 -3.02 4.10 -9.94
CA ARG A 64 -3.81 5.08 -9.16
C ARG A 64 -3.37 5.12 -7.70
N ALA A 65 -3.09 3.96 -7.10
CA ALA A 65 -2.62 3.89 -5.72
C ALA A 65 -1.24 4.54 -5.52
N LEU A 66 -0.34 4.39 -6.49
CA LEU A 66 1.02 4.93 -6.42
C LEU A 66 1.15 6.39 -6.88
N ALA A 67 0.28 6.87 -7.76
CA ALA A 67 0.37 8.20 -8.36
C ALA A 67 0.62 9.35 -7.34
N PRO A 68 -0.06 9.41 -6.17
CA PRO A 68 0.19 10.47 -5.18
C PRO A 68 1.60 10.49 -4.58
N TRP A 69 2.38 9.43 -4.78
CA TRP A 69 3.68 9.20 -4.13
C TRP A 69 4.87 9.28 -5.10
N CYS A 70 4.60 9.31 -6.42
CA CYS A 70 5.61 9.28 -7.47
C CYS A 70 6.41 10.59 -7.62
N GLU A 71 5.82 11.73 -7.28
CA GLU A 71 6.43 13.07 -7.51
C GLU A 71 7.09 13.65 -6.25
N THR A 72 7.54 12.79 -5.33
CA THR A 72 8.15 13.22 -4.07
C THR A 72 9.67 13.36 -4.19
N ILE A 73 10.26 14.36 -3.52
CA ILE A 73 11.71 14.64 -3.52
C ILE A 73 12.54 13.41 -3.07
N ALA A 74 11.96 12.60 -2.19
CA ALA A 74 12.52 11.32 -1.74
C ALA A 74 11.43 10.24 -1.85
N PRO A 75 11.36 9.49 -2.97
CA PRO A 75 10.32 8.50 -3.17
C PRO A 75 10.46 7.35 -2.16
N PRO A 76 9.33 6.85 -1.62
CA PRO A 76 9.37 5.72 -0.69
C PRO A 76 9.76 4.43 -1.41
N LEU A 77 10.36 3.50 -0.68
CA LEU A 77 10.57 2.14 -1.17
C LEU A 77 9.21 1.47 -1.45
N VAL A 78 9.04 0.85 -2.62
CA VAL A 78 7.79 0.15 -2.96
C VAL A 78 8.01 -1.35 -2.89
N TYR A 79 7.15 -2.05 -2.13
CA TYR A 79 7.11 -3.51 -2.06
C TYR A 79 5.77 -4.02 -2.59
N LYS A 80 5.80 -4.94 -3.56
CA LYS A 80 4.60 -5.61 -4.08
C LYS A 80 4.36 -6.89 -3.27
N LYS A 81 3.21 -6.99 -2.62
CA LYS A 81 2.67 -8.22 -2.04
C LYS A 81 1.61 -8.79 -3.00
N ASN A 82 1.81 -10.02 -3.45
CA ASN A 82 0.84 -10.79 -4.22
C ASN A 82 0.06 -11.75 -3.32
#